data_AF-A0A177CLK4-F1
#
_entry.id   AF-A0A177CLK4-F1
#
_cell.length_a   1.000
_cell.length_b   1.000
_cell.length_c   1.000
_cell.angle_alpha   90.00
_cell.angle_beta   90.00
_cell.angle_gamma   90.00
#
_symmetry.space_group_name_H-M   'P 1'
#
loop_
_entity.id
_entity.type
_entity.pdbx_description
1 polymer ?
#
loop_
_entity_poly.entity_id
_entity_poly.type
_entity_poly.pdbx_seq_one_letter_code
_entity_poly.pdbx_strand_id
1 'polypeptide(L)'
;MRDTRSREFSKVIALIHWVISTNAYKLVFWMTAFPKLNSSFVANVREELQSSVRGDGALIIPSLQTQTTYLTALLQESMRVFNSSSSARFLTTDTQIGPIHAQSRPSTPYPIQTAAS
;
A
#
# COMPACT_ATOMS: atom_id res chain seq x y z
N MET A 1 24.25 27.46 -2.77
CA MET A 1 23.02 27.28 -1.97
C MET A 1 21.75 26.90 -2.77
N ARG A 2 21.80 26.55 -4.07
CA ARG A 2 20.59 26.27 -4.90
C ARG A 2 20.23 24.79 -5.13
N ASP A 3 21.00 23.82 -4.61
CA ASP A 3 20.86 22.40 -5.02
C ASP A 3 20.40 21.44 -3.91
N THR A 4 20.00 21.97 -2.75
CA THR A 4 19.43 21.15 -1.67
C THR A 4 17.95 20.86 -1.92
N ARG A 5 17.19 21.83 -2.45
CA ARG A 5 15.74 21.70 -2.68
C ARG A 5 15.40 20.68 -3.76
N SER A 6 16.12 20.72 -4.89
CA SER A 6 16.03 19.74 -5.98
C SER A 6 16.23 18.33 -5.45
N ARG A 7 17.31 18.11 -4.71
CA ARG A 7 17.66 16.82 -4.10
C ARG A 7 16.61 16.32 -3.12
N GLU A 8 16.10 17.17 -2.22
CA GLU A 8 15.04 16.76 -1.29
C GLU A 8 13.74 16.43 -2.03
N PHE A 9 13.38 17.18 -3.07
CA PHE A 9 12.20 16.88 -3.89
C PHE A 9 12.35 15.54 -4.64
N SER A 10 13.53 15.26 -5.18
CA SER A 10 13.83 13.97 -5.81
C SER A 10 13.71 12.80 -4.82
N LYS A 11 14.16 12.96 -3.57
CA LYS A 11 14.00 11.92 -2.55
C LYS A 11 12.53 11.65 -2.24
N VAL A 12 11.71 12.69 -2.11
CA VAL A 12 10.26 12.54 -1.86
C VAL A 12 9.58 11.83 -3.02
N ILE A 13 9.88 12.21 -4.27
CA ILE A 13 9.34 11.52 -5.45
C ILE A 13 9.77 10.05 -5.48
N ALA A 14 11.05 9.78 -5.24
CA ALA A 14 11.58 8.41 -5.22
C ALA A 14 10.88 7.56 -4.14
N LEU A 15 10.63 8.13 -2.96
CA LEU A 15 9.91 7.46 -1.87
C LEU A 15 8.45 7.17 -2.27
N ILE A 16 7.74 8.15 -2.84
CA ILE A 16 6.35 7.99 -3.30
C ILE A 16 6.28 6.89 -4.36
N HIS A 17 7.15 6.93 -5.36
CA HIS A 17 7.20 5.92 -6.41
C HIS A 17 7.47 4.54 -5.82
N TRP A 18 8.47 4.40 -4.94
CA TRP A 18 8.78 3.12 -4.30
C TRP A 18 7.59 2.54 -3.53
N VAL A 19 6.94 3.35 -2.69
CA VAL A 19 5.77 2.91 -1.91
C VAL A 19 4.61 2.52 -2.83
N ILE A 20 4.29 3.33 -3.83
CA ILE A 20 3.17 3.05 -4.75
C ILE A 20 3.46 1.80 -5.57
N SER A 21 4.62 1.74 -6.25
CA SER A 21 4.94 0.64 -7.15
C SER A 21 4.94 -0.70 -6.41
N THR A 22 5.63 -0.80 -5.27
CA THR A 22 5.73 -2.08 -4.54
C THR A 22 4.38 -2.59 -4.05
N ASN A 23 3.51 -1.71 -3.56
CA ASN A 23 2.18 -2.09 -3.09
C ASN A 23 1.21 -2.36 -4.23
N ALA A 24 1.22 -1.53 -5.29
CA ALA A 24 0.35 -1.70 -6.45
C ALA A 24 0.64 -3.02 -7.19
N TYR A 25 1.91 -3.37 -7.44
CA TYR A 25 2.26 -4.63 -8.10
C TYR A 25 1.78 -5.85 -7.32
N LYS A 26 1.98 -5.86 -6.00
CA LYS A 26 1.50 -6.95 -5.13
C LYS A 26 -0.01 -7.05 -5.14
N LEU A 27 -0.69 -5.91 -5.02
CA LEU A 27 -2.15 -5.87 -5.02
C LEU A 27 -2.73 -6.41 -6.32
N VAL A 28 -2.22 -5.94 -7.48
CA VAL A 28 -2.66 -6.41 -8.79
C VAL A 28 -2.36 -7.89 -8.97
N PHE A 29 -1.17 -8.36 -8.56
CA PHE A 29 -0.85 -9.78 -8.56
C PHE A 29 -1.91 -10.60 -7.81
N TRP A 30 -2.23 -10.22 -6.57
CA TRP A 30 -3.22 -10.94 -5.76
C TRP A 30 -4.64 -10.81 -6.30
N MET A 31 -5.03 -9.65 -6.82
CA MET A 31 -6.32 -9.46 -7.50
C MET A 31 -6.47 -10.32 -8.76
N THR A 32 -5.37 -10.73 -9.41
CA THR A 32 -5.45 -11.67 -10.56
C THR A 32 -5.33 -13.13 -10.15
N ALA A 33 -4.63 -13.43 -9.05
CA ALA A 33 -4.43 -14.78 -8.55
C ALA A 33 -5.65 -15.29 -7.78
N PHE A 34 -6.21 -14.47 -6.88
CA PHE A 34 -7.29 -14.85 -5.96
C PHE A 34 -8.58 -15.29 -6.66
N PRO A 35 -9.06 -14.59 -7.71
CA PRO A 35 -10.26 -15.01 -8.42
C PRO A 35 -10.13 -16.40 -9.07
N LYS A 36 -8.92 -16.86 -9.42
CA LYS A 36 -8.74 -18.20 -9.99
C LYS A 36 -9.14 -19.34 -9.04
N LEU A 37 -9.27 -19.05 -7.75
CA LEU A 37 -9.77 -19.99 -6.74
C LEU A 37 -11.31 -20.06 -6.69
N ASN A 38 -12.01 -19.10 -7.30
CA ASN A 38 -13.47 -19.03 -7.36
C ASN A 38 -13.95 -18.58 -8.76
N SER A 39 -14.26 -19.55 -9.61
CA SER A 39 -14.68 -19.33 -11.00
C SER A 39 -15.97 -18.51 -11.15
N SER A 40 -16.91 -18.64 -10.19
CA SER A 40 -18.17 -17.88 -10.19
C SER A 40 -17.92 -16.38 -9.99
N PHE A 41 -17.02 -16.05 -9.07
CA PHE A 41 -16.64 -14.66 -8.81
C PHE A 41 -15.92 -14.02 -10.00
N VAL A 42 -15.06 -14.77 -10.69
CA VAL A 42 -14.39 -14.30 -11.94
C VAL A 42 -15.42 -13.94 -13.01
N ALA A 43 -16.47 -14.75 -13.17
CA ALA A 43 -17.49 -14.50 -14.17
C ALA A 43 -18.20 -13.16 -13.90
N ASN A 44 -18.59 -12.91 -12.65
CA ASN A 44 -19.25 -11.65 -12.25
C ASN A 44 -18.35 -10.42 -12.47
N VAL A 45 -17.07 -10.49 -12.07
CA VAL A 45 -16.11 -9.39 -12.31
C VAL A 45 -15.90 -9.17 -13.81
N ARG A 46 -15.87 -10.24 -14.61
CA ARG A 46 -15.68 -10.14 -16.06
C ARG A 46 -16.89 -9.49 -16.74
N GLU A 47 -18.10 -9.90 -16.37
CA GLU A 47 -19.34 -9.31 -16.88
C GLU A 47 -19.42 -7.82 -16.54
N GLU A 48 -19.09 -7.47 -15.30
CA GLU A 48 -19.03 -6.08 -14.85
C GLU A 48 -18.03 -5.25 -15.69
N LEU A 49 -16.83 -5.79 -15.93
CA LEU A 49 -15.81 -5.13 -16.73
C LEU A 49 -16.17 -5.01 -18.22
N GLN A 50 -16.95 -5.93 -18.78
CA GLN A 50 -17.40 -5.84 -20.18
C GLN A 50 -18.20 -4.57 -20.43
N SER A 51 -19.04 -4.15 -19.48
CA SER A 51 -19.79 -2.88 -19.56
C SER A 51 -18.89 -1.64 -19.54
N SER A 52 -17.65 -1.78 -19.05
CA SER A 52 -16.67 -0.70 -18.92
C SER A 52 -15.69 -0.62 -20.10
N VAL A 53 -15.87 -1.43 -21.14
CA VAL A 53 -15.05 -1.45 -22.34
C VAL A 53 -15.93 -1.10 -23.54
N ARG A 54 -15.53 -0.12 -24.33
CA ARG A 54 -16.19 0.24 -25.58
C ARG A 54 -15.96 -0.84 -26.64
N GLY A 55 -16.78 -0.83 -27.69
CA GLY A 55 -16.63 -1.76 -28.82
C GLY A 55 -15.27 -1.66 -29.57
N ASP A 56 -14.53 -0.57 -29.39
CA ASP A 56 -13.17 -0.37 -29.90
C ASP A 56 -12.07 -0.88 -28.94
N GLY A 57 -12.45 -1.43 -27.79
CA GLY A 57 -11.53 -1.90 -26.74
C GLY A 57 -11.07 -0.81 -25.77
N ALA A 58 -11.49 0.45 -25.93
CA ALA A 58 -11.11 1.53 -25.02
C ALA A 58 -11.87 1.45 -23.68
N LEU A 59 -11.18 1.75 -22.58
CA LEU A 59 -11.78 1.81 -21.25
C LEU A 59 -12.62 3.06 -21.06
N ILE A 60 -13.81 2.89 -20.49
CA ILE A 60 -14.69 3.97 -20.06
C ILE A 60 -14.36 4.29 -18.61
N ILE A 61 -13.42 5.21 -18.37
CA ILE A 61 -12.96 5.52 -17.00
C ILE A 61 -14.10 5.88 -16.02
N PRO A 62 -15.12 6.67 -16.40
CA PRO A 62 -16.22 6.96 -15.48
C PRO A 62 -17.04 5.73 -15.05
N SER A 63 -17.18 4.71 -15.90
CA SER A 63 -17.92 3.48 -15.54
C SER A 63 -17.14 2.64 -14.54
N LEU A 64 -15.80 2.64 -14.63
CA LEU A 64 -14.92 1.98 -13.65
C LEU A 64 -15.01 2.57 -12.23
N GLN A 65 -15.57 3.77 -12.07
CA GLN A 65 -15.72 4.43 -10.78
C GLN A 65 -17.13 4.26 -10.19
N THR A 66 -18.11 3.91 -11.01
CA THR A 66 -19.54 3.99 -10.65
C THR A 66 -20.31 2.69 -10.83
N GLN A 67 -19.77 1.73 -11.60
CA GLN A 67 -20.48 0.50 -11.98
C GLN A 67 -19.72 -0.77 -11.57
N THR A 68 -18.75 -0.66 -10.66
CA THR A 68 -17.81 -1.75 -10.38
C THR A 68 -17.95 -2.36 -8.98
N THR A 69 -19.08 -3.01 -8.69
CA THR A 69 -19.35 -3.60 -7.37
C THR A 69 -18.43 -4.78 -7.06
N TYR A 70 -18.36 -5.78 -7.94
CA TYR A 70 -17.57 -6.98 -7.74
C TYR A 70 -16.07 -6.72 -7.82
N LEU A 71 -15.63 -5.83 -8.72
CA LEU A 71 -14.24 -5.42 -8.78
C LEU A 71 -13.83 -4.64 -7.51
N THR A 72 -14.73 -3.80 -6.97
CA THR A 72 -14.49 -3.15 -5.68
C THR A 72 -14.42 -4.15 -4.55
N ALA A 73 -15.32 -5.13 -4.51
CA ALA A 73 -15.28 -6.21 -3.51
C ALA A 73 -13.97 -7.01 -3.59
N LEU A 74 -13.51 -7.33 -4.80
CA LEU A 74 -12.22 -7.99 -5.03
C LEU A 74 -11.05 -7.15 -4.49
N LEU A 75 -11.05 -5.85 -4.78
CA LEU A 75 -10.02 -4.93 -4.30
C LEU A 75 -10.00 -4.89 -2.76
N GLN A 76 -11.15 -4.71 -2.14
CA GLN A 76 -11.28 -4.66 -0.68
C GLN A 76 -10.85 -5.96 -0.02
N GLU A 77 -11.29 -7.11 -0.56
CA GLU A 77 -10.91 -8.41 -0.01
C GLU A 77 -9.42 -8.70 -0.23
N SER A 78 -8.86 -8.31 -1.37
CA SER A 78 -7.42 -8.43 -1.63
C SER A 78 -6.61 -7.57 -0.66
N MET A 79 -7.07 -6.35 -0.36
CA MET A 79 -6.46 -5.52 0.67
C MET A 79 -6.63 -6.14 2.06
N ARG A 80 -7.77 -6.74 2.40
CA ARG A 80 -7.98 -7.38 3.70
C ARG A 80 -7.02 -8.55 3.93
N VAL A 81 -6.82 -9.40 2.91
CA VAL A 81 -6.05 -10.65 3.03
C VAL A 81 -4.56 -10.43 2.81
N PHE A 82 -4.18 -9.60 1.83
CA PHE A 82 -2.80 -9.49 1.36
C PHE A 82 -2.12 -8.16 1.69
N ASN A 83 -2.66 -7.39 2.64
CA ASN A 83 -2.05 -6.13 3.05
C ASN A 83 -0.61 -6.36 3.53
N SER A 84 0.35 -5.84 2.77
CA SER A 84 1.76 -5.85 3.13
C SER A 84 2.18 -4.59 3.91
N SER A 85 1.25 -3.67 4.18
CA SER A 85 1.52 -2.41 4.88
C SER A 85 1.52 -2.62 6.39
N SER A 86 2.62 -3.12 6.93
CA SER A 86 2.88 -3.05 8.37
C SER A 86 3.42 -1.68 8.73
N SER A 87 2.73 -0.95 9.61
CA SER A 87 3.22 0.34 10.11
C SER A 87 4.04 0.17 11.38
N ALA A 88 5.33 0.47 11.32
CA ALA A 88 6.15 0.65 12.52
C ALA A 88 6.05 2.11 13.01
N ARG A 89 6.05 2.30 14.33
CA ARG A 89 6.07 3.61 14.99
C ARG A 89 7.06 3.59 16.13
N PHE A 90 7.78 4.68 16.32
CA PHE A 90 8.61 4.89 17.50
C PHE A 90 7.77 5.55 18.60
N LEU A 91 7.79 4.98 19.80
CA LEU A 91 7.15 5.60 20.97
C LEU A 91 8.07 6.69 21.52
N THR A 92 7.62 7.94 21.44
CA THR A 92 8.34 9.10 21.96
C THR A 92 8.05 9.36 23.44
N THR A 93 6.93 8.83 23.94
CA THR A 93 6.47 8.95 25.32
C THR A 93 5.79 7.67 25.76
N ASP A 94 5.82 7.37 27.06
CA ASP A 94 5.10 6.23 27.64
C ASP A 94 3.62 6.34 27.30
N THR A 95 3.05 5.27 26.75
CA THR A 95 1.72 5.28 26.14
C THR A 95 0.92 4.09 26.64
N GLN A 96 -0.31 4.34 27.10
CA GLN A 96 -1.24 3.29 27.46
C GLN A 96 -2.17 2.98 26.27
N ILE A 97 -2.19 1.71 25.84
CA ILE A 97 -3.06 1.20 24.78
C ILE A 97 -3.94 0.11 25.38
N GLY A 98 -5.17 0.49 25.77
CA GLY A 98 -6.05 -0.40 26.53
C GLY A 98 -5.39 -0.84 27.85
N PRO A 99 -5.29 -2.15 28.14
CA PRO A 99 -4.63 -2.65 29.35
C PRO A 99 -3.10 -2.68 29.24
N ILE A 100 -2.53 -2.43 28.06
CA ILE A 100 -1.08 -2.52 27.82
C ILE A 100 -0.45 -1.16 28.10
N HIS A 101 0.58 -1.14 28.94
CA HIS A 101 1.43 0.02 29.16
C HIS A 101 2.72 -0.14 28.35
N ALA A 102 2.91 0.70 27.32
CA ALA A 102 4.06 0.67 26.43
C ALA A 102 5.03 1.80 26.81
N GLN A 103 6.20 1.41 27.30
CA GLN A 103 7.24 2.36 27.70
C GLN A 103 7.99 2.91 26.48
N SER A 104 8.21 4.21 26.45
CA SER A 104 9.15 4.85 25.54
C SER A 104 10.56 4.37 25.87
N ARG A 105 11.32 3.97 24.85
CA ARG A 105 12.76 3.74 25.03
C ARG A 105 13.48 5.07 24.86
N PRO A 106 14.31 5.50 25.82
CA PRO A 106 15.18 6.65 25.59
C PRO A 106 16.15 6.31 24.45
N SER A 107 16.21 7.16 23.44
CA SER A 107 17.25 7.12 22.41
C SER A 107 18.56 7.63 23.02
N THR A 108 19.18 6.87 23.92
CA THR A 108 20.55 7.17 24.34
C THR A 108 21.49 6.80 23.19
N PRO A 109 22.32 7.73 22.68
CA PRO A 109 23.44 7.35 21.85
C PRO A 109 24.41 6.55 22.73
N TYR A 110 24.74 5.33 22.33
CA TYR A 110 25.84 4.59 22.96
C TYR A 110 27.09 5.47 22.88
N PRO A 111 27.80 5.75 23.99
CA PRO A 111 29.11 6.35 23.90
C PRO A 111 30.04 5.37 23.18
N ILE A 112 30.66 5.81 22.09
CA ILE A 112 31.80 5.12 21.50
C ILE A 112 32.87 5.09 22.58
N GLN A 113 33.14 3.92 23.15
CA GLN A 113 34.36 3.72 23.94
C GLN A 113 35.53 3.87 22.96
N THR A 114 36.08 5.07 22.86
CA THR A 114 37.44 5.23 22.34
C THR A 114 38.36 4.56 23.35
N ALA A 115 38.84 3.37 23.01
CA ALA A 115 39.99 2.77 23.67
C ALA A 115 41.16 3.73 23.50
N ALA A 116 41.44 4.53 24.53
CA ALA A 116 42.70 5.23 24.65
C ALA A 116 43.77 4.17 24.97
N SER A 117 44.67 4.02 24.01
CA SER A 117 45.96 3.33 24.08
C SER A 117 46.87 3.91 25.16
#